data_AF-A0A2P5Z119-F1
#
_entry.id   AF-A0A2P5Z119-F1
#
_cell.length_a   1.000
_cell.length_b   1.000
_cell.length_c   1.000
_cell.angle_alpha   90.00
_cell.angle_beta   90.00
_cell.angle_gamma   90.00
#
_symmetry.space_group_name_H-M   'P 1'
#
loop_
_entity.id
_entity.type
_entity.pdbx_description
1 polymer ?
#
loop_
_entity_poly.entity_id
_entity_poly.type
_entity_poly.pdbx_seq_one_letter_code
_entity_poly.pdbx_strand_id
1 'polypeptide(L)'
;MSENPYATPQAQSTQSALPRAKAPDTIGRKIVVGCIVASLSAAIGLFSAVNRFASGNIAGGIGSSIDAVLIGAFAYGLYRNSRVAAILLAGYFILGRLMILTVGNINGLGIAVLIALAYLSAARGTFQYHRWLQQERRFPSSQRPRLSDDPLFRTPAIPPSAPPTSAEPSDAATTASAPAP
;
A
#
# COMPACT_ATOMS: atom_id res chain seq x y z
N MET A 1 32.92 -28.28 24.00
CA MET A 1 32.06 -27.76 22.92
C MET A 1 32.98 -27.14 21.89
N SER A 2 33.08 -27.73 20.70
CA SER A 2 34.00 -27.33 19.64
C SER A 2 33.44 -26.12 18.88
N GLU A 3 34.15 -25.00 18.94
CA GLU A 3 33.85 -23.77 18.21
C GLU A 3 34.05 -24.02 16.71
N ASN A 4 33.04 -23.73 15.88
CA ASN A 4 33.08 -24.01 14.44
C ASN A 4 33.95 -22.95 13.75
N PRO A 5 35.15 -23.30 13.21
CA PRO A 5 36.03 -22.33 12.56
C PRO A 5 35.47 -21.80 11.22
N TYR A 6 34.40 -22.40 10.71
CA TYR A 6 33.65 -21.94 9.55
C TYR A 6 32.39 -21.16 9.91
N ALA A 7 32.26 -20.72 11.17
CA ALA A 7 31.22 -19.77 11.54
C ALA A 7 31.44 -18.48 10.75
N THR A 8 30.55 -18.21 9.80
CA THR A 8 30.58 -16.96 9.05
C THR A 8 30.44 -15.80 10.04
N PRO A 9 31.26 -14.75 9.94
CA PRO A 9 31.09 -13.54 10.74
C PRO A 9 29.64 -13.11 10.60
N GLN A 10 28.88 -13.19 11.70
CA GLN A 10 27.53 -12.65 11.69
C GLN A 10 27.69 -11.15 11.59
N ALA A 11 27.57 -10.62 10.38
CA ALA A 11 27.43 -9.19 10.17
C ALA A 11 26.28 -8.76 11.06
N GLN A 12 26.61 -8.07 12.16
CA GLN A 12 25.62 -7.35 12.94
C GLN A 12 24.98 -6.38 11.97
N SER A 13 23.87 -6.81 11.38
CA SER A 13 23.02 -5.93 10.62
C SER A 13 22.44 -4.98 11.65
N THR A 14 23.15 -3.88 11.88
CA THR A 14 22.57 -2.68 12.45
C THR A 14 21.46 -2.32 11.47
N GLN A 15 20.28 -2.92 11.68
CA GLN A 15 19.03 -2.46 11.10
C GLN A 15 18.77 -1.12 11.75
N SER A 16 19.55 -0.11 11.36
CA SER A 16 19.15 1.27 11.46
C SER A 16 17.76 1.30 10.85
N ALA A 17 16.76 1.55 11.68
CA ALA A 17 15.36 1.62 11.30
C ALA A 17 15.22 2.80 10.34
N LEU A 18 15.60 2.57 9.08
CA LEU A 18 15.41 3.56 8.04
C LEU A 18 13.91 3.85 7.99
N PRO A 19 13.52 5.14 7.97
CA PRO A 19 12.13 5.53 7.90
C PRO A 19 11.51 4.80 6.71
N ARG A 20 10.56 3.91 7.01
CA ARG A 20 9.92 3.03 6.05
C ARG A 20 9.37 3.92 4.94
N ALA A 21 9.87 3.73 3.71
CA ALA A 21 9.42 4.50 2.55
C ALA A 21 7.89 4.56 2.58
N LYS A 22 7.35 5.77 2.73
CA LYS A 22 5.92 5.97 2.95
C LYS A 22 5.23 5.53 1.66
N ALA A 23 4.48 4.43 1.74
CA ALA A 23 3.69 3.96 0.60
C ALA A 23 2.82 5.12 0.10
N PRO A 24 2.62 5.27 -1.22
CA PRO A 24 1.80 6.35 -1.76
C PRO A 24 0.42 6.35 -1.10
N ASP A 25 0.05 7.50 -0.53
CA ASP A 25 -1.11 7.67 0.36
C ASP A 25 -2.44 7.23 -0.31
N THR A 26 -2.47 7.18 -1.65
CA THR A 26 -3.60 6.73 -2.48
C THR A 26 -3.92 5.24 -2.31
N ILE A 27 -2.93 4.39 -2.03
CA ILE A 27 -3.13 2.94 -1.85
C ILE A 27 -3.72 2.66 -0.46
N GLY A 28 -3.16 3.29 0.57
CA GLY A 28 -3.62 3.12 1.95
C GLY A 28 -5.07 3.54 2.14
N ARG A 29 -5.49 4.65 1.50
CA ARG A 29 -6.86 5.18 1.66
C ARG A 29 -7.94 4.19 1.20
N LYS A 30 -7.70 3.41 0.14
CA LYS A 30 -8.67 2.40 -0.35
C LYS A 30 -8.85 1.25 0.63
N ILE A 31 -7.77 0.83 1.28
CA ILE A 31 -7.79 -0.23 2.30
C ILE A 31 -8.55 0.24 3.53
N VAL A 32 -8.33 1.49 3.96
CA VAL A 32 -9.03 2.09 5.11
C VAL A 32 -10.53 2.16 4.87
N VAL A 33 -10.98 2.60 3.68
CA VAL A 33 -12.42 2.63 3.34
C VAL A 33 -13.01 1.22 3.43
N GLY A 34 -12.35 0.21 2.88
CA GLY A 34 -12.79 -1.18 3.00
C GLY A 34 -12.88 -1.67 4.46
N CYS A 35 -11.90 -1.28 5.29
CA CYS A 35 -11.88 -1.63 6.71
C CYS A 35 -13.04 -0.96 7.48
N ILE A 36 -13.36 0.30 7.18
CA ILE A 36 -14.49 1.02 7.79
C ILE A 36 -15.81 0.32 7.41
N VAL A 37 -16.00 0.00 6.13
CA VAL A 37 -17.21 -0.70 5.65
C VAL A 37 -17.36 -2.08 6.29
N ALA A 38 -16.26 -2.84 6.41
CA ALA A 38 -16.26 -4.14 7.08
C ALA A 38 -16.62 -4.02 8.56
N SER A 39 -16.02 -3.05 9.26
CA SER A 39 -16.27 -2.80 10.69
C SER A 39 -17.72 -2.40 10.94
N LEU A 40 -18.27 -1.53 10.08
CA LEU A 40 -19.67 -1.13 10.14
C LEU A 40 -20.60 -2.33 9.89
N SER A 41 -20.29 -3.18 8.91
CA SER A 41 -21.07 -4.39 8.63
C SER A 41 -21.04 -5.37 9.79
N ALA A 42 -19.88 -5.56 10.42
CA ALA A 42 -19.73 -6.39 11.62
C ALA A 42 -20.57 -5.84 12.79
N ALA A 43 -20.55 -4.52 13.01
CA ALA A 43 -21.34 -3.88 14.06
C ALA A 43 -22.85 -4.07 13.84
N ILE A 44 -23.32 -3.94 12.60
CA ILE A 44 -24.73 -4.20 12.24
C ILE A 44 -25.09 -5.67 12.46
N GLY A 45 -24.21 -6.60 12.08
CA GLY A 45 -24.39 -8.04 12.30
C GLY A 45 -24.47 -8.38 13.79
N LEU A 46 -23.57 -7.82 14.60
CA LEU A 46 -23.56 -8.00 16.05
C LEU A 46 -24.84 -7.44 16.69
N PHE A 47 -25.26 -6.23 16.30
CA PHE A 47 -26.51 -5.64 16.77
C PHE A 47 -27.72 -6.51 16.43
N SER A 48 -27.74 -7.07 15.22
CA SER A 48 -28.78 -8.01 14.79
C SER A 48 -28.77 -9.30 15.63
N ALA A 49 -27.59 -9.80 16.00
CA ALA A 49 -27.46 -10.97 16.87
C ALA A 49 -28.02 -10.69 18.28
N VAL A 50 -27.70 -9.53 18.87
CA VAL A 50 -28.23 -9.10 20.18
C VAL A 50 -29.75 -9.00 20.14
N ASN A 51 -30.32 -8.39 19.10
CA ASN A 51 -31.79 -8.32 18.94
C ASN A 51 -32.44 -9.70 18.83
N ARG A 52 -31.77 -10.68 18.22
CA ARG A 52 -32.27 -12.06 18.13
C ARG A 52 -32.23 -12.80 19.47
N PHE A 53 -31.23 -12.53 20.30
CA PHE A 53 -31.22 -13.02 21.68
C PHE A 53 -32.35 -12.39 22.50
N ALA A 54 -32.58 -11.08 22.35
CA ALA A 54 -33.67 -10.39 23.03
C ALA A 54 -35.05 -10.91 22.62
N SER A 55 -35.22 -11.39 21.38
CA SER A 55 -36.48 -12.00 20.91
C SER A 55 -36.64 -13.47 21.24
N GLY A 56 -35.70 -14.08 21.98
CA GLY A 56 -35.76 -15.49 22.40
C GLY A 56 -35.34 -16.50 21.32
N ASN A 57 -34.86 -16.06 20.16
CA ASN A 57 -34.36 -16.96 19.12
C ASN A 57 -32.87 -17.28 19.33
N ILE A 58 -32.60 -18.20 20.26
CA ILE A 58 -31.25 -18.58 20.69
C ILE A 58 -30.45 -19.17 19.51
N ALA A 59 -31.06 -20.06 18.72
CA ALA A 59 -30.38 -20.70 17.58
C ALA A 59 -29.97 -19.68 16.51
N GLY A 60 -30.86 -18.75 16.17
CA GLY A 60 -30.56 -17.65 15.26
C GLY A 60 -29.53 -16.66 15.81
N GLY A 61 -29.54 -16.43 17.14
CA GLY A 61 -28.58 -15.59 17.83
C GLY A 61 -27.15 -16.13 17.76
N ILE A 62 -26.95 -17.43 18.03
CA ILE A 62 -25.62 -18.07 17.96
C ILE A 62 -25.06 -18.00 16.54
N GLY A 63 -25.87 -18.34 15.53
CA GLY A 63 -25.45 -18.27 14.13
C GLY A 63 -25.01 -16.87 13.71
N SER A 64 -25.79 -15.85 14.06
CA SER A 64 -25.45 -14.45 13.79
C SER A 64 -24.24 -13.95 14.58
N SER A 65 -23.99 -14.49 15.77
CA SER A 65 -22.82 -14.14 16.59
C SER A 65 -21.53 -14.69 15.98
N ILE A 66 -21.55 -15.95 15.52
CA ILE A 66 -20.42 -16.58 14.83
C ILE A 66 -20.07 -15.78 13.57
N ASP A 67 -21.08 -15.39 12.79
CA ASP A 67 -20.91 -14.57 11.59
C ASP A 67 -20.27 -13.21 11.93
N ALA A 68 -20.79 -12.50 12.94
CA ALA A 68 -20.21 -11.23 13.39
C ALA A 68 -18.74 -11.35 13.83
N VAL A 69 -18.39 -12.42 14.56
CA VAL A 69 -17.00 -12.71 14.96
C VAL A 69 -16.13 -13.02 13.74
N LEU A 70 -16.64 -13.77 12.76
CA LEU A 70 -15.94 -14.07 11.52
C LEU A 70 -15.62 -12.81 10.73
N ILE A 71 -16.62 -11.92 10.55
CA ILE A 71 -16.45 -10.64 9.86
C ILE A 71 -15.46 -9.76 10.63
N GLY A 72 -15.53 -9.73 11.97
CA GLY A 72 -14.56 -9.02 12.81
C GLY A 72 -13.13 -9.55 12.65
N ALA A 73 -12.95 -10.87 12.64
CA ALA A 73 -11.66 -11.50 12.42
C ALA A 73 -11.10 -11.18 11.02
N PHE A 74 -11.96 -11.14 9.99
CA PHE A 74 -11.57 -10.73 8.66
C PHE A 74 -11.23 -9.24 8.57
N ALA A 75 -11.95 -8.36 9.27
CA ALA A 75 -11.62 -6.94 9.35
C ALA A 75 -10.23 -6.74 9.97
N TYR A 76 -9.91 -7.48 11.04
CA TYR A 76 -8.57 -7.50 11.63
C TYR A 76 -7.51 -8.06 10.66
N GLY A 77 -7.83 -9.11 9.91
CA GLY A 77 -6.96 -9.65 8.85
C GLY A 77 -6.69 -8.64 7.73
N LEU A 78 -7.68 -7.80 7.41
CA LEU A 78 -7.55 -6.70 6.44
C LEU A 78 -6.62 -5.61 6.96
N TYR A 79 -6.72 -5.26 8.24
CA TYR A 79 -5.80 -4.34 8.92
C TYR A 79 -4.34 -4.82 8.86
N ARG A 80 -4.11 -6.13 8.96
CA ARG A 80 -2.78 -6.73 8.82
C ARG A 80 -2.30 -6.86 7.35
N ASN A 81 -3.03 -6.31 6.38
CA ASN A 81 -2.73 -6.39 4.95
C ASN A 81 -2.58 -7.84 4.44
N SER A 82 -3.38 -8.79 4.96
CA SER A 82 -3.36 -10.18 4.54
C SER A 82 -4.17 -10.40 3.26
N ARG A 83 -3.53 -10.95 2.21
CA ARG A 83 -4.20 -11.25 0.93
C ARG A 83 -5.32 -12.28 1.10
N VAL A 84 -5.07 -13.31 1.91
CA VAL A 84 -6.02 -14.41 2.13
C VAL A 84 -7.27 -13.91 2.86
N ALA A 85 -7.12 -13.04 3.86
CA ALA A 85 -8.26 -12.47 4.58
C ALA A 85 -9.17 -11.65 3.67
N ALA A 86 -8.61 -10.87 2.73
CA ALA A 86 -9.39 -10.09 1.79
C ALA A 86 -10.20 -10.96 0.82
N ILE A 87 -9.59 -12.05 0.31
CA ILE A 87 -10.27 -13.00 -0.58
C ILE A 87 -11.36 -13.76 0.17
N LEU A 88 -11.07 -14.22 1.39
CA LEU A 88 -12.04 -14.91 2.24
C LEU A 88 -13.22 -14.01 2.59
N LEU A 89 -12.98 -12.74 2.96
CA LEU A 89 -14.05 -11.78 3.25
C LEU A 89 -14.95 -11.52 2.04
N ALA A 90 -14.34 -11.31 0.86
CA ALA A 90 -15.10 -11.10 -0.37
C ALA A 90 -15.89 -12.36 -0.76
N GLY A 91 -15.26 -13.53 -0.69
CA GLY A 91 -15.90 -14.81 -0.97
C GLY A 91 -17.06 -15.10 -0.02
N TYR A 92 -16.85 -14.87 1.28
CA TYR A 92 -17.88 -15.02 2.31
C TYR A 92 -19.10 -14.15 2.03
N PHE A 93 -18.89 -12.88 1.70
CA PHE A 93 -19.97 -11.95 1.37
C PHE A 93 -20.77 -12.39 0.13
N ILE A 94 -20.07 -12.80 -0.95
CA ILE A 94 -20.70 -13.28 -2.17
C ILE A 94 -21.55 -14.52 -1.89
N LEU A 95 -21.01 -15.47 -1.11
CA LEU A 95 -21.70 -16.71 -0.77
C LEU A 95 -22.95 -16.45 0.08
N GLY A 96 -22.84 -15.59 1.10
CA GLY A 96 -23.96 -15.17 1.92
C GLY A 96 -25.05 -14.47 1.12
N ARG A 97 -24.67 -13.69 0.10
CA ARG A 97 -25.65 -13.01 -0.75
C ARG A 97 -26.29 -13.92 -1.80
N LEU A 98 -25.55 -14.91 -2.32
CA LEU A 98 -26.11 -15.94 -3.19
C LEU A 98 -27.23 -16.71 -2.47
N MET A 99 -26.99 -17.10 -1.21
CA MET A 99 -27.99 -17.75 -0.36
C MET A 99 -29.26 -16.90 -0.21
N ILE A 100 -29.13 -15.61 0.10
CA ILE A 100 -30.29 -14.72 0.23
C ILE A 100 -31.05 -14.55 -1.09
N LEU A 101 -30.33 -14.51 -2.22
CA LEU A 101 -30.94 -14.43 -3.54
C LEU A 101 -31.81 -15.67 -3.83
N THR A 102 -31.37 -16.87 -3.40
CA THR A 102 -32.16 -18.11 -3.58
C THR A 102 -33.46 -18.13 -2.79
N VAL A 103 -33.54 -17.36 -1.69
CA VAL A 103 -34.77 -17.18 -0.90
C VAL A 103 -35.74 -16.18 -1.57
N GLY A 104 -35.34 -15.54 -2.68
CA GLY A 104 -36.18 -14.65 -3.48
C GLY A 104 -36.31 -13.23 -2.92
N ASN A 105 -35.53 -12.87 -1.92
CA ASN A 105 -35.62 -11.55 -1.28
C ASN A 105 -34.65 -10.56 -1.95
N ILE A 106 -35.18 -9.72 -2.84
CA ILE A 106 -34.40 -8.74 -3.63
C ILE A 106 -34.09 -7.46 -2.82
N ASN A 107 -34.69 -7.32 -1.63
CA ASN A 107 -34.50 -6.14 -0.79
C ASN A 107 -33.02 -5.96 -0.40
N GLY A 108 -32.48 -4.78 -0.72
CA GLY A 108 -31.09 -4.41 -0.44
C GLY A 108 -30.06 -4.99 -1.43
N LEU A 109 -30.46 -5.41 -2.63
CA LEU A 109 -29.50 -5.83 -3.66
C LEU A 109 -28.51 -4.70 -4.02
N GLY A 110 -29.01 -3.46 -4.19
CA GLY A 110 -28.18 -2.31 -4.55
C GLY A 110 -27.09 -2.02 -3.51
N ILE A 111 -27.46 -1.99 -2.22
CA ILE A 111 -26.50 -1.80 -1.12
C ILE A 111 -25.49 -2.96 -1.08
N ALA A 112 -25.95 -4.19 -1.30
CA ALA A 112 -25.08 -5.36 -1.29
C ALA A 112 -24.04 -5.32 -2.43
N VAL A 113 -24.43 -4.88 -3.63
CA VAL A 113 -23.47 -4.67 -4.74
C VAL A 113 -22.45 -3.62 -4.38
N LEU A 114 -22.86 -2.53 -3.73
CA LEU A 114 -21.98 -1.45 -3.31
C LEU A 114 -20.95 -1.95 -2.27
N ILE A 115 -21.40 -2.74 -1.29
CA ILE A 115 -20.53 -3.40 -0.30
C ILE A 115 -19.58 -4.40 -0.97
N ALA A 116 -20.07 -5.21 -1.91
CA ALA A 116 -19.25 -6.16 -2.65
C ALA A 116 -18.14 -5.43 -3.44
N LEU A 117 -18.47 -4.34 -4.13
CA LEU A 117 -17.50 -3.51 -4.84
C LEU A 117 -16.49 -2.88 -3.88
N ALA A 118 -16.92 -2.44 -2.70
CA ALA A 118 -16.02 -1.96 -1.66
C ALA A 118 -15.03 -3.06 -1.23
N TYR A 119 -15.48 -4.29 -0.99
CA TYR A 119 -14.60 -5.42 -0.64
C TYR A 119 -13.66 -5.83 -1.78
N LEU A 120 -14.15 -5.84 -3.03
CA LEU A 120 -13.31 -6.05 -4.22
C LEU A 120 -12.23 -4.98 -4.34
N SER A 121 -12.58 -3.72 -4.06
CA SER A 121 -11.63 -2.61 -4.10
C SER A 121 -10.56 -2.74 -3.00
N ALA A 122 -10.95 -3.19 -1.80
CA ALA A 122 -10.04 -3.44 -0.69
C ALA A 122 -9.09 -4.61 -1.01
N ALA A 123 -9.63 -5.71 -1.54
CA ALA A 123 -8.84 -6.85 -1.99
C ALA A 123 -7.81 -6.44 -3.06
N ARG A 124 -8.23 -5.69 -4.08
CA ARG A 124 -7.31 -5.11 -5.09
C ARG A 124 -6.24 -4.21 -4.45
N GLY A 125 -6.60 -3.42 -3.45
CA GLY A 125 -5.67 -2.60 -2.67
C GLY A 125 -4.58 -3.42 -1.99
N THR A 126 -4.93 -4.54 -1.35
CA THR A 126 -3.95 -5.43 -0.70
C THR A 126 -2.97 -6.04 -1.71
N PHE A 127 -3.44 -6.43 -2.90
CA PHE A 127 -2.57 -6.94 -3.96
C PHE A 127 -1.61 -5.88 -4.47
N GLN A 128 -2.08 -4.64 -4.67
CA GLN A 128 -1.23 -3.52 -5.08
C GLN A 128 -0.17 -3.21 -4.02
N TYR A 129 -0.54 -3.19 -2.74
CA TYR A 129 0.40 -2.98 -1.63
C TYR A 129 1.50 -4.04 -1.61
N HIS A 130 1.13 -5.31 -1.77
CA HIS A 130 2.09 -6.40 -1.80
C HIS A 130 2.99 -6.39 -3.04
N ARG A 131 2.45 -6.02 -4.21
CA ARG A 131 3.23 -5.85 -5.43
C ARG A 131 4.23 -4.72 -5.28
N TRP A 132 3.82 -3.59 -4.70
CA TRP A 132 4.71 -2.48 -4.37
C TRP A 132 5.81 -2.90 -3.39
N LEU A 133 5.45 -3.64 -2.32
CA LEU A 133 6.42 -4.16 -1.36
C LEU A 133 7.43 -5.13 -2.01
N GLN A 134 7.00 -5.94 -2.97
CA GLN A 134 7.89 -6.81 -3.75
C GLN A 134 8.80 -6.01 -4.68
N GLN A 135 8.28 -4.96 -5.33
CA GLN A 135 9.08 -4.07 -6.16
C GLN A 135 10.13 -3.34 -5.34
N GLU A 136 9.77 -2.80 -4.18
CA GLU A 136 10.70 -2.13 -3.25
C GLU A 136 11.78 -3.08 -2.72
N ARG A 137 11.48 -4.38 -2.59
CA ARG A 137 12.50 -5.39 -2.23
C ARG A 137 13.45 -5.73 -3.38
N ARG A 138 12.95 -5.74 -4.62
CA ARG A 138 13.74 -6.08 -5.82
C ARG A 138 14.60 -4.91 -6.29
N PHE A 139 14.02 -3.72 -6.25
CA PHE A 139 14.63 -2.47 -6.64
C PHE A 139 14.34 -1.48 -5.52
N PRO A 140 15.14 -1.49 -4.42
CA PRO A 140 14.99 -0.50 -3.37
C PRO A 140 15.04 0.85 -4.07
N SER A 141 13.94 1.59 -3.99
CA SER A 141 13.83 2.86 -4.66
C SER A 141 15.02 3.72 -4.25
N SER A 142 15.52 4.54 -5.17
CA SER A 142 16.67 5.43 -4.96
C SER A 142 16.46 6.48 -3.86
N GLN A 143 15.42 6.33 -3.02
CA GLN A 143 15.22 7.02 -1.76
C GLN A 143 16.13 6.51 -0.63
N ARG A 144 16.84 5.38 -0.81
CA ARG A 144 18.07 5.21 -0.03
C ARG A 144 18.98 6.37 -0.40
N PRO A 145 19.44 7.20 0.57
CA PRO A 145 20.44 8.21 0.31
C PRO A 145 21.49 7.57 -0.58
N ARG A 146 21.68 8.08 -1.80
CA ARG A 146 22.70 7.52 -2.66
C ARG A 146 23.99 7.66 -1.88
N LEU A 147 24.93 6.74 -2.07
CA LEU A 147 26.24 6.88 -1.44
C LEU A 147 26.86 8.26 -1.78
N SER A 148 26.53 8.82 -2.94
CA SER A 148 26.90 10.18 -3.37
C SER A 148 26.23 11.33 -2.61
N ASP A 149 25.09 11.08 -1.95
CA ASP A 149 24.35 12.09 -1.17
C ASP A 149 24.90 12.22 0.26
N ASP A 150 25.66 11.22 0.72
CA ASP A 150 26.36 11.27 2.00
C ASP A 150 27.44 12.38 1.93
N PRO A 151 27.47 13.32 2.89
CA PRO A 151 28.43 14.41 2.91
C PRO A 151 29.90 13.94 2.85
N LEU A 152 30.20 12.71 3.28
CA LEU A 152 31.54 12.13 3.19
C LEU A 152 32.01 11.86 1.76
N PHE A 153 31.08 11.57 0.84
CA PHE A 153 31.38 11.28 -0.56
C PHE A 153 31.04 12.43 -1.50
N ARG A 154 30.57 13.56 -0.97
CA ARG A 154 30.46 14.78 -1.78
C ARG A 154 31.85 15.22 -2.20
N THR A 155 32.12 15.18 -3.49
CA THR A 155 33.25 15.91 -4.04
C THR A 155 33.10 17.37 -3.61
N PRO A 156 34.07 17.94 -2.88
CA PRO A 156 34.00 19.34 -2.48
C PRO A 156 33.70 20.16 -3.74
N ALA A 157 32.73 21.07 -3.63
CA ALA A 157 32.32 21.90 -4.76
C ALA A 157 33.57 22.55 -5.34
N ILE A 158 33.88 22.21 -6.60
CA ILE A 158 35.00 22.82 -7.30
C ILE A 158 34.68 24.33 -7.29
N PRO A 159 35.53 25.16 -6.65
CA PRO A 159 35.29 26.60 -6.63
C PRO A 159 35.14 27.06 -8.09
N PRO A 160 34.17 27.94 -8.40
CA PRO A 160 33.95 28.39 -9.76
C PRO A 160 35.29 28.88 -10.30
N SER A 161 35.85 28.12 -11.24
CA SER A 161 37.10 28.48 -11.90
C SER A 161 36.91 29.89 -12.43
N ALA A 162 37.86 30.76 -12.11
CA ALA A 162 37.87 32.16 -12.51
C ALA A 162 37.36 32.33 -13.95
N PRO A 163 36.56 33.38 -14.23
CA PRO A 163 35.98 33.59 -15.53
C PRO A 163 37.06 33.47 -16.61
N PRO A 164 36.76 32.80 -17.75
CA PRO A 164 37.73 32.61 -18.82
C PRO A 164 38.26 33.98 -19.19
N THR A 165 39.54 34.20 -18.91
CA THR A 165 40.28 35.39 -19.34
C THR A 165 40.06 35.47 -20.85
N SER A 166 39.25 36.45 -21.26
CA SER A 166 38.96 36.75 -22.65
C SER A 166 40.27 37.04 -23.36
N ALA A 167 40.81 36.03 -24.03
CA ALA A 167 41.90 36.19 -24.98
C ALA A 167 41.39 37.08 -26.10
N GLU A 168 41.89 38.31 -26.09
CA GLU A 168 41.69 39.37 -27.06
C GLU A 168 42.23 38.91 -28.42
N PRO A 169 41.37 38.69 -29.45
CA PRO A 169 41.83 38.43 -30.80
C PRO A 169 42.16 39.79 -31.44
N SER A 170 43.45 40.10 -31.45
CA SER A 170 44.06 41.11 -32.31
C SER A 170 44.10 40.57 -33.74
N ASP A 171 43.17 40.96 -34.60
CA ASP A 171 43.29 40.96 -36.07
C ASP A 171 42.39 42.10 -36.59
N ALA A 172 42.91 43.29 -36.89
CA ALA A 172 43.77 43.65 -38.01
C ALA A 172 43.16 43.30 -39.39
N ALA A 173 42.70 44.36 -40.07
CA ALA A 173 42.69 44.56 -41.51
C ALA A 173 41.82 43.63 -42.39
N THR A 174 40.86 44.22 -43.11
CA THR A 174 41.03 44.52 -44.54
C THR A 174 39.69 44.89 -45.19
N THR A 175 39.73 46.09 -45.79
CA THR A 175 38.84 46.77 -46.72
C THR A 175 38.18 45.94 -47.84
N ALA A 176 37.12 46.54 -48.42
CA ALA A 176 36.55 46.40 -49.78
C ALA A 176 35.22 45.63 -49.84
N SER A 177 34.22 45.92 -50.68
CA SER A 177 33.91 47.01 -51.61
C SER A 177 32.57 46.65 -52.29
N ALA A 178 31.52 47.45 -52.07
CA ALA A 178 30.42 47.78 -53.02
C ALA A 178 29.62 46.63 -53.71
N PRO A 179 28.69 46.92 -54.66
CA PRO A 179 27.33 47.41 -54.39
C PRO A 179 26.21 46.55 -55.04
N ALA A 180 24.96 46.98 -54.79
CA ALA A 180 23.69 46.43 -55.25
C ALA A 180 23.52 46.27 -56.78
N PRO A 181 22.46 45.57 -57.20
CA PRO A 181 21.39 46.26 -57.93
C PRO A 181 20.04 46.28 -57.18
#